data_AF-A0A3Q9GCE5-F1
#
_entry.id   AF-A0A3Q9GCE5-F1
#
_cell.length_a   1.000
_cell.length_b   1.000
_cell.length_c   1.000
_cell.angle_alpha   90.00
_cell.angle_beta   90.00
_cell.angle_gamma   90.00
#
_symmetry.space_group_name_H-M   'P 1'
#
loop_
_entity.id
_entity.type
_entity.pdbx_description
1 polymer ?
#
loop_
_entity_poly.entity_id
_entity_poly.type
_entity_poly.pdbx_seq_one_letter_code
_entity_poly.pdbx_strand_id
1 'polypeptide(L)'
;MNNLQLKAQRQSLGLTVAEICNITKNKDGYPLAKRTWQYYETGKLIIQDDIDLLMFSLASHYSLLLDKLTEDIKRFNEENPRPITDDADIYFEQLASVKKLALPFWHSFEQFVKDTGNNSEACWKIWQAVVGHLVLTGKLNYLDDDAKVPANFSCNNWLRGKYG
;
A
#
# COMPACT_ATOMS: atom_id res chain seq x y z
N MET A 1 -4.69 10.65 19.00
CA MET A 1 -3.94 11.45 17.98
C MET A 1 -4.42 12.92 17.95
N ASN A 2 -3.62 13.87 17.42
CA ASN A 2 -4.06 15.27 17.17
C ASN A 2 -4.52 15.52 15.72
N ASN A 3 -5.11 16.69 15.44
CA ASN A 3 -5.69 17.01 14.13
C ASN A 3 -4.68 17.00 12.97
N LEU A 4 -3.45 17.44 13.22
CA LEU A 4 -2.39 17.45 12.20
C LEU A 4 -1.89 16.04 11.88
N GLN A 5 -1.74 15.20 12.91
CA GLN A 5 -1.40 13.80 12.75
C GLN A 5 -2.48 13.04 11.98
N LEU A 6 -3.77 13.29 12.26
CA LEU A 6 -4.90 12.70 11.52
C LEU A 6 -4.82 13.04 10.03
N LYS A 7 -4.64 14.34 9.73
CA LYS A 7 -4.51 14.82 8.35
C LYS A 7 -3.30 14.21 7.65
N ALA A 8 -2.16 14.18 8.32
CA ALA A 8 -0.92 13.61 7.79
C ALA A 8 -1.09 12.12 7.47
N GLN A 9 -1.63 11.33 8.40
CA GLN A 9 -1.84 9.90 8.18
C GLN A 9 -2.77 9.63 7.00
N ARG A 10 -3.91 10.34 6.90
CA ARG A 10 -4.81 10.20 5.75
C ARG A 10 -4.10 10.49 4.43
N GLN A 11 -3.36 11.61 4.37
CA GLN A 11 -2.65 12.01 3.16
C GLN A 11 -1.53 11.03 2.80
N SER A 12 -0.77 10.53 3.77
CA SER A 12 0.29 9.53 3.57
C SER A 12 -0.26 8.19 3.07
N LEU A 13 -1.49 7.83 3.45
CA LEU A 13 -2.21 6.67 2.90
C LEU A 13 -2.81 6.94 1.50
N GLY A 14 -2.59 8.12 0.93
CA GLY A 14 -3.13 8.49 -0.38
C GLY A 14 -4.65 8.67 -0.41
N LEU A 15 -5.29 8.81 0.75
CA LEU A 15 -6.74 8.88 0.87
C LEU A 15 -7.24 10.31 0.73
N THR A 16 -8.27 10.52 -0.06
CA THR A 16 -9.08 11.74 -0.02
C THR A 16 -9.98 11.75 1.22
N VAL A 17 -10.56 12.91 1.55
CA VAL A 17 -11.57 13.01 2.61
C VAL A 17 -12.79 12.15 2.28
N ALA A 18 -13.16 12.01 1.00
CA ALA A 18 -14.31 11.20 0.61
C ALA A 18 -14.05 9.70 0.86
N GLU A 19 -12.87 9.21 0.49
CA GLU A 19 -12.52 7.80 0.64
C GLU A 19 -12.38 7.39 2.10
N ILE A 20 -11.69 8.20 2.93
CA ILE A 20 -11.61 7.86 4.36
C ILE A 20 -12.98 7.90 5.04
N CYS A 21 -13.88 8.79 4.60
CA CYS A 21 -15.25 8.84 5.08
C CYS A 21 -16.06 7.60 4.67
N ASN A 22 -15.78 6.98 3.53
CA ASN A 22 -16.40 5.73 3.12
C ASN A 22 -15.87 4.54 3.94
N ILE A 23 -14.57 4.54 4.24
CA ILE A 23 -13.92 3.53 5.10
C ILE A 23 -14.40 3.66 6.55
N THR A 24 -14.57 4.90 7.02
CA THR A 24 -15.00 5.20 8.38
C THR A 24 -16.52 5.14 8.48
N LYS A 25 -17.04 4.16 9.23
CA LYS A 25 -18.47 4.07 9.51
C LYS A 25 -18.83 4.79 10.80
N ASN A 26 -19.97 5.48 10.80
CA ASN A 26 -20.57 6.00 12.01
C ASN A 26 -21.22 4.85 12.83
N LYS A 27 -21.80 5.19 13.99
CA LYS A 27 -22.45 4.22 14.89
C LYS A 27 -23.60 3.46 14.26
N ASP A 28 -24.22 4.02 13.23
CA ASP A 28 -25.34 3.43 12.49
C ASP A 28 -24.85 2.60 11.27
N GLY A 29 -23.53 2.47 11.08
CA GLY A 29 -22.92 1.71 9.99
C GLY A 29 -22.84 2.44 8.65
N TYR A 30 -23.22 3.73 8.59
CA TYR A 30 -23.14 4.57 7.40
C TYR A 30 -21.80 5.31 7.30
N PRO A 31 -21.34 5.66 6.09
CA PRO A 31 -20.17 6.50 5.89
C PRO A 31 -20.21 7.78 6.74
N LEU A 32 -19.08 8.16 7.33
CA LEU A 32 -18.97 9.40 8.09
C LEU A 32 -19.14 10.61 7.15
N ALA A 33 -19.86 11.64 7.60
CA ALA A 33 -20.01 12.86 6.81
C ALA A 33 -18.66 13.57 6.59
N LYS A 34 -18.38 13.98 5.35
CA LYS A 34 -17.16 14.71 4.96
C LYS A 34 -16.89 15.95 5.82
N ARG A 35 -17.95 16.69 6.16
CA ARG A 35 -17.88 17.89 7.01
C ARG A 35 -17.36 17.56 8.41
N THR A 36 -17.79 16.44 8.97
CA THR A 36 -17.33 15.98 10.29
C THR A 36 -15.84 15.67 10.26
N TRP A 37 -15.37 14.96 9.23
CA TRP A 37 -13.94 14.68 9.07
C TRP A 37 -13.10 15.97 8.96
N GLN A 38 -13.56 16.94 8.16
CA GLN A 38 -12.89 18.24 8.04
C GLN A 38 -12.83 18.99 9.38
N TYR A 39 -13.84 18.85 10.23
CA TYR A 39 -13.79 19.44 11.58
C TYR A 39 -12.76 18.76 12.48
N TYR A 40 -12.55 17.45 12.37
CA TYR A 40 -11.45 16.78 13.05
C TYR A 40 -10.10 17.30 12.55
N GLU A 41 -9.87 17.38 11.23
CA GLU A 41 -8.58 17.84 10.67
C GLU A 41 -8.26 19.32 10.96
N THR A 42 -9.30 20.15 11.15
CA THR A 42 -9.13 21.55 11.54
C THR A 42 -9.02 21.76 13.06
N GLY A 43 -9.18 20.70 13.86
CA GLY A 43 -9.18 20.79 15.33
C GLY A 43 -10.44 21.43 15.91
N LYS A 44 -11.49 21.63 15.10
CA LYS A 44 -12.79 22.14 15.54
C LYS A 44 -13.57 21.11 16.36
N LEU A 45 -13.29 19.82 16.16
CA LEU A 45 -13.81 18.72 16.94
C LEU A 45 -12.66 17.89 17.52
N ILE A 46 -12.89 17.35 18.72
CA ILE A 46 -12.01 16.36 19.34
C ILE A 46 -12.15 15.05 18.56
N ILE A 47 -11.01 14.46 18.21
CA ILE A 47 -10.95 13.16 17.51
C ILE A 47 -11.47 12.08 18.46
N GLN A 48 -12.43 11.29 17.99
CA GLN A 48 -13.02 10.19 18.75
C GLN A 48 -12.10 8.96 18.75
N ASP A 49 -12.17 8.15 19.80
CA ASP A 49 -11.29 6.98 20.00
C ASP A 49 -11.43 5.93 18.89
N ASP A 50 -12.63 5.79 18.31
CA ASP A 50 -12.90 4.90 17.19
C ASP A 50 -12.18 5.35 15.90
N ILE A 51 -12.12 6.66 15.65
CA ILE A 51 -11.33 7.25 14.56
C ILE A 51 -9.84 7.03 14.82
N ASP A 52 -9.38 7.24 16.06
CA ASP A 52 -7.98 7.04 16.43
C ASP A 52 -7.56 5.58 16.22
N LEU A 53 -8.39 4.64 16.68
CA LEU A 53 -8.16 3.20 16.53
C LEU A 53 -8.20 2.77 15.06
N LEU A 54 -9.13 3.28 14.27
CA LEU A 54 -9.20 3.02 12.84
C LEU A 54 -7.92 3.45 12.14
N MET A 55 -7.48 4.69 12.39
CA MET A 55 -6.27 5.22 11.77
C MET A 55 -5.01 4.48 12.21
N PHE A 56 -4.93 4.09 13.49
CA PHE A 56 -3.89 3.21 14.01
C PHE A 56 -3.88 1.85 13.30
N SER A 57 -5.05 1.23 13.09
CA SER A 57 -5.18 -0.02 12.35
C SER A 57 -4.69 0.12 10.91
N LEU A 58 -5.15 1.14 10.18
CA LEU A 58 -4.71 1.39 8.80
C LEU A 58 -3.19 1.59 8.71
N ALA A 59 -2.61 2.37 9.63
CA ALA A 59 -1.17 2.58 9.70
C ALA A 59 -0.39 1.29 10.03
N SER A 60 -0.95 0.43 10.88
CA SER A 60 -0.37 -0.87 11.22
C SER A 60 -0.38 -1.81 10.01
N HIS A 61 -1.49 -1.88 9.27
CA HIS A 61 -1.58 -2.66 8.04
C HIS A 61 -0.63 -2.16 6.97
N TYR A 62 -0.47 -0.83 6.85
CA TYR A 62 0.52 -0.21 5.96
C TYR A 62 1.93 -0.64 6.31
N SER A 63 2.31 -0.51 7.59
CA SER A 63 3.67 -0.83 8.05
C SER A 63 3.97 -2.32 7.84
N LEU A 64 3.04 -3.20 8.20
CA LEU A 64 3.16 -4.64 8.00
C LEU A 64 3.35 -5.00 6.52
N LEU A 65 2.59 -4.38 5.62
CA LEU A 65 2.73 -4.64 4.19
C LEU A 65 4.08 -4.13 3.66
N LEU A 66 4.47 -2.93 4.07
CA LEU A 66 5.75 -2.32 3.67
C LEU A 66 6.93 -3.19 4.10
N ASP A 67 6.92 -3.69 5.33
CA ASP A 67 7.97 -4.57 5.85
C ASP A 67 8.04 -5.87 5.04
N LYS A 68 6.88 -6.53 4.82
CA LYS A 68 6.80 -7.77 4.04
C LYS A 68 7.30 -7.59 2.62
N LEU A 69 6.82 -6.57 1.91
CA LEU A 69 7.25 -6.31 0.54
C LEU A 69 8.73 -5.92 0.48
N THR A 70 9.22 -5.14 1.44
CA THR A 70 10.65 -4.80 1.50
C THR A 70 11.53 -6.03 1.65
N GLU A 71 11.15 -6.95 2.54
CA GLU A 71 11.88 -8.21 2.76
C GLU A 71 11.80 -9.12 1.52
N ASP A 72 10.61 -9.28 0.94
CA ASP A 72 10.38 -10.07 -0.26
C ASP A 72 11.18 -9.55 -1.47
N ILE A 73 11.20 -8.23 -1.67
CA ILE A 73 11.97 -7.56 -2.73
C ILE A 73 13.47 -7.74 -2.49
N LYS A 74 13.93 -7.57 -1.24
CA LYS A 74 15.34 -7.75 -0.88
C LYS A 74 15.79 -9.17 -1.22
N ARG A 75 15.05 -10.18 -0.78
CA ARG A 75 15.31 -11.59 -1.08
C ARG A 75 15.31 -11.86 -2.58
N PHE A 76 14.32 -11.33 -3.31
CA PHE A 76 14.28 -11.45 -4.77
C PHE A 76 15.56 -10.91 -5.43
N ASN A 77 16.04 -9.74 -5.00
CA ASN A 77 17.25 -9.14 -5.56
C ASN A 77 18.52 -9.92 -5.19
N GLU A 78 18.57 -10.55 -4.01
CA GLU A 78 19.67 -11.43 -3.61
C GLU A 78 19.71 -12.72 -4.45
N GLU A 79 18.54 -13.29 -4.76
CA GLU A 79 18.39 -14.46 -5.64
C GLU A 79 18.61 -14.14 -7.12
N ASN A 80 18.49 -12.86 -7.51
CA ASN A 80 18.61 -12.38 -8.89
C ASN A 80 19.59 -11.20 -8.93
N PRO A 81 20.88 -11.40 -8.57
CA PRO A 81 21.84 -10.32 -8.46
C PRO A 81 22.08 -9.67 -9.83
N ARG A 82 22.36 -8.36 -9.80
CA ARG A 82 22.77 -7.64 -11.01
C ARG A 82 24.18 -8.09 -11.42
N PRO A 83 24.53 -7.97 -12.72
CA PRO A 83 25.88 -8.24 -13.19
C PRO A 83 26.91 -7.39 -12.46
N ILE A 84 28.07 -7.96 -12.15
CA ILE A 84 29.21 -7.26 -11.57
C ILE A 84 30.33 -7.30 -12.61
N THR A 85 30.37 -6.26 -13.44
CA THR A 85 31.39 -6.06 -14.48
C THR A 85 31.59 -4.56 -14.71
N ASP A 86 32.83 -4.17 -14.99
CA ASP A 86 33.20 -2.78 -15.29
C ASP A 86 33.02 -2.45 -16.79
N ASP A 87 32.78 -3.47 -17.62
CA ASP A 87 32.51 -3.31 -19.05
C ASP A 87 31.01 -3.04 -19.26
N ALA A 88 30.69 -1.87 -19.84
CA ALA A 88 29.32 -1.42 -20.03
C ALA A 88 28.55 -2.28 -21.05
N ASP A 89 29.19 -2.74 -22.12
CA ASP A 89 28.51 -3.52 -23.16
C ASP A 89 28.14 -4.90 -22.60
N ILE A 90 29.09 -5.53 -21.90
CA ILE A 90 28.85 -6.81 -21.19
C ILE A 90 27.81 -6.63 -20.08
N TYR A 91 27.83 -5.50 -19.37
CA TYR A 91 26.85 -5.20 -18.32
C TYR A 91 25.42 -5.21 -18.88
N PHE A 92 25.16 -4.48 -19.97
CA PHE A 92 23.82 -4.39 -20.54
C PHE A 92 23.36 -5.70 -21.17
N GLU A 93 24.27 -6.44 -21.80
CA GLU A 93 23.98 -7.78 -22.32
C GLU A 93 23.54 -8.73 -21.20
N GLN A 94 24.30 -8.78 -20.10
CA GLN A 94 23.98 -9.64 -18.96
C GLN A 94 22.72 -9.17 -18.22
N LEU A 95 22.53 -7.85 -18.10
CA LEU A 95 21.35 -7.28 -17.43
C LEU A 95 20.04 -7.66 -18.13
N ALA A 96 20.06 -7.82 -19.46
CA ALA A 96 18.89 -8.27 -20.22
C ALA A 96 18.39 -9.66 -19.80
N SER A 97 19.29 -10.51 -19.30
CA SER A 97 18.95 -11.85 -18.79
C SER A 97 18.46 -11.85 -17.33
N VAL A 98 18.67 -10.76 -16.59
CA VAL A 98 18.28 -10.67 -15.18
C VAL A 98 16.76 -10.54 -15.06
N LYS A 99 16.18 -11.39 -14.22
CA LYS A 99 14.76 -11.35 -13.93
C LYS A 99 14.37 -10.02 -13.30
N LYS A 100 13.43 -9.31 -13.92
CA LYS A 100 12.88 -8.07 -13.38
C LYS A 100 11.71 -8.37 -12.45
N LEU A 101 11.68 -7.68 -11.31
CA LEU A 101 10.51 -7.68 -10.44
C LEU A 101 9.60 -6.51 -10.82
N ALA A 102 8.38 -6.84 -11.20
CA ALA A 102 7.28 -5.89 -11.31
C ALA A 102 6.16 -6.34 -10.37
N LEU A 103 5.48 -5.36 -9.76
CA LEU A 103 4.30 -5.60 -8.93
C LEU A 103 3.08 -4.91 -9.55
N PRO A 104 1.88 -5.46 -9.36
CA PRO A 104 0.65 -4.86 -9.88
C PRO A 104 0.35 -3.52 -9.22
N PHE A 105 -0.16 -2.59 -10.02
CA PHE A 105 -0.72 -1.31 -9.57
C PHE A 105 -2.15 -1.15 -10.09
N TRP A 106 -3.09 -1.82 -9.42
CA TRP A 106 -4.49 -1.90 -9.85
C TRP A 106 -5.13 -0.53 -10.07
N HIS A 107 -5.68 -0.33 -11.26
CA HIS A 107 -6.29 0.93 -11.68
C HIS A 107 -7.67 1.17 -11.06
N SER A 108 -8.34 0.10 -10.63
CA SER A 108 -9.66 0.18 -10.03
C SER A 108 -9.80 -0.82 -8.88
N PHE A 109 -10.76 -0.53 -7.99
CA PHE A 109 -11.07 -1.42 -6.88
C PHE A 109 -11.64 -2.75 -7.36
N GLU A 110 -12.44 -2.74 -8.42
CA GLU A 110 -13.03 -3.94 -9.03
C GLU A 110 -11.96 -4.89 -9.56
N GLN A 111 -10.90 -4.35 -10.16
CA GLN A 111 -9.76 -5.15 -10.61
C GLN A 111 -9.03 -5.78 -9.41
N PHE A 112 -8.79 -5.02 -8.34
CA PHE A 112 -8.21 -5.54 -7.11
C PHE A 112 -9.03 -6.69 -6.52
N VAL A 113 -10.36 -6.53 -6.43
CA VAL A 113 -11.26 -7.57 -5.94
C VAL A 113 -11.19 -8.82 -6.82
N LYS A 114 -11.20 -8.65 -8.15
CA LYS A 114 -11.13 -9.76 -9.10
C LYS A 114 -9.83 -10.56 -8.95
N ASP A 115 -8.70 -9.88 -8.78
CA ASP A 115 -7.38 -10.53 -8.77
C ASP A 115 -7.04 -11.14 -7.40
N THR A 116 -7.53 -10.55 -6.31
CA THR A 116 -7.16 -10.94 -4.94
C THR A 116 -8.26 -11.64 -4.15
N GLY A 117 -9.52 -11.46 -4.56
CA GLY A 117 -10.72 -11.86 -3.81
C GLY A 117 -11.02 -10.98 -2.59
N ASN A 118 -10.27 -9.90 -2.36
CA ASN A 118 -10.41 -9.07 -1.17
C ASN A 118 -11.33 -7.88 -1.44
N ASN A 119 -12.43 -7.81 -0.68
CA ASN A 119 -13.46 -6.76 -0.79
C ASN A 119 -13.21 -5.56 0.13
N SER A 120 -11.99 -5.39 0.65
CA SER A 120 -11.62 -4.25 1.49
C SER A 120 -11.00 -3.13 0.67
N GLU A 121 -11.74 -2.04 0.48
CA GLU A 121 -11.23 -0.82 -0.16
C GLU A 121 -10.01 -0.27 0.60
N ALA A 122 -10.01 -0.37 1.93
CA ALA A 122 -8.86 -0.01 2.76
C ALA A 122 -7.60 -0.82 2.38
N CYS A 123 -7.72 -2.14 2.19
CA CYS A 123 -6.58 -2.96 1.75
C CYS A 123 -6.08 -2.56 0.36
N TRP A 124 -6.99 -2.28 -0.58
CA TRP A 124 -6.59 -1.79 -1.90
C TRP A 124 -5.82 -0.48 -1.80
N LYS A 125 -6.32 0.51 -1.05
CA LYS A 125 -5.66 1.80 -0.88
C LYS A 125 -4.30 1.69 -0.17
N ILE A 126 -4.21 0.83 0.83
CA ILE A 126 -2.93 0.55 1.51
C ILE A 126 -1.93 -0.07 0.54
N TRP A 127 -2.35 -1.02 -0.30
CA TRP A 127 -1.46 -1.58 -1.33
C TRP A 127 -0.91 -0.49 -2.25
N GLN A 128 -1.80 0.34 -2.81
CA GLN A 128 -1.43 1.43 -3.71
C GLN A 128 -0.42 2.38 -3.04
N ALA A 129 -0.67 2.74 -1.78
CA ALA A 129 0.21 3.63 -1.02
C ALA A 129 1.58 2.99 -0.73
N VAL A 130 1.64 1.69 -0.39
CA VAL A 130 2.89 0.99 -0.10
C VAL A 130 3.70 0.75 -1.38
N VAL A 131 3.07 0.29 -2.46
CA VAL A 131 3.75 0.12 -3.75
C VAL A 131 4.27 1.46 -4.26
N GLY A 132 3.47 2.52 -4.15
CA GLY A 132 3.91 3.88 -4.47
C GLY A 132 5.12 4.32 -3.63
N HIS A 133 5.13 4.06 -2.32
CA HIS A 133 6.30 4.31 -1.46
C HIS A 133 7.54 3.56 -1.95
N LEU A 134 7.42 2.26 -2.25
CA LEU A 134 8.53 1.43 -2.68
C LEU A 134 9.14 1.92 -4.01
N VAL A 135 8.31 2.43 -4.92
CA VAL A 135 8.78 3.10 -6.14
C VAL A 135 9.52 4.40 -5.82
N LEU A 136 8.91 5.27 -4.99
CA LEU A 136 9.52 6.56 -4.63
C LEU A 136 10.87 6.41 -3.91
N THR A 137 11.03 5.34 -3.13
CA THR A 137 12.29 5.06 -2.40
C THR A 137 13.29 4.23 -3.21
N GLY A 138 12.98 3.92 -4.48
CA GLY A 138 13.86 3.14 -5.37
C GLY A 138 14.03 1.68 -4.98
N LYS A 139 13.23 1.17 -4.04
CA LYS A 139 13.22 -0.25 -3.65
C LYS A 139 12.54 -1.10 -4.73
N LEU A 140 11.54 -0.55 -5.42
CA LEU A 140 10.87 -1.16 -6.56
C LEU A 140 11.09 -0.29 -7.80
N ASN A 141 11.55 -0.88 -8.89
CA ASN A 141 11.95 -0.12 -10.09
C ASN A 141 10.95 -0.22 -11.25
N TYR A 142 10.04 -1.19 -11.20
CA TYR A 142 9.11 -1.47 -12.29
C TYR A 142 7.72 -1.76 -11.75
N LEU A 143 6.72 -1.20 -12.42
CA LEU A 143 5.30 -1.52 -12.27
C LEU A 143 4.80 -2.04 -13.61
N ASP A 144 3.87 -2.98 -13.56
CA ASP A 144 3.25 -3.57 -14.73
C ASP A 144 1.83 -4.00 -14.34
N ASP A 145 0.85 -3.62 -15.14
CA ASP A 145 -0.57 -3.84 -14.87
C ASP A 145 -0.96 -5.32 -15.00
N ASP A 146 -0.20 -6.08 -15.78
CA ASP A 146 -0.37 -7.52 -15.95
C ASP A 146 0.53 -8.33 -14.99
N ALA A 147 1.38 -7.66 -14.20
CA ALA A 147 2.22 -8.34 -13.23
C ALA A 147 1.39 -9.01 -12.14
N LYS A 148 1.78 -10.23 -11.81
CA LYS A 148 1.24 -10.97 -10.67
C LYS A 148 2.20 -10.87 -9.52
N VAL A 149 1.65 -10.72 -8.32
CA VAL A 149 2.44 -10.86 -7.09
C VAL A 149 3.03 -12.28 -7.07
N PRO A 150 4.37 -12.43 -6.96
CA PRO A 150 4.99 -13.75 -6.96
C PRO A 150 4.41 -14.63 -5.85
N ALA A 151 4.14 -15.91 -6.17
CA ALA A 151 3.44 -16.80 -5.24
C ALA A 151 4.23 -17.07 -3.93
N ASN A 152 5.55 -16.94 -3.96
CA ASN A 152 6.43 -17.08 -2.81
C ASN A 152 6.52 -15.82 -1.93
N PHE A 153 5.91 -14.70 -2.33
CA PHE A 153 5.91 -13.49 -1.51
C PHE A 153 5.02 -13.68 -0.29
N SER A 154 5.54 -13.24 0.86
CA SER A 154 4.87 -13.35 2.16
C SER A 154 3.61 -12.49 2.27
N CYS A 155 3.49 -11.45 1.42
CA CYS A 155 2.32 -10.59 1.35
C CYS A 155 1.07 -11.23 0.71
N ASN A 156 1.15 -12.45 0.15
CA ASN A 156 -0.02 -13.08 -0.48
C ASN A 156 -1.17 -13.36 0.50
N ASN A 157 -0.87 -13.73 1.76
CA ASN A 157 -1.89 -13.85 2.80
C ASN A 157 -2.49 -12.49 3.16
N TRP A 158 -1.64 -11.45 3.11
CA TRP A 158 -2.05 -10.06 3.31
C TRP A 158 -3.13 -9.70 2.28
N LEU A 159 -2.79 -9.82 1.00
CA LEU A 159 -3.69 -9.49 -0.11
C LEU A 159 -5.06 -10.15 -0.04
N ARG A 160 -5.14 -11.39 0.44
CA ARG A 160 -6.39 -12.16 0.51
C ARG A 160 -7.27 -11.84 1.72
N GLY A 161 -6.91 -10.84 2.53
CA GLY A 161 -7.66 -10.47 3.73
C GLY A 161 -7.53 -11.49 4.87
N LYS A 162 -6.58 -12.43 4.79
CA LYS A 162 -6.38 -13.50 5.78
C LYS A 162 -5.34 -13.05 6.81
N TYR A 163 -5.73 -12.12 7.67
CA TYR A 163 -4.95 -11.70 8.84
C TYR A 163 -5.62 -12.24 10.09
N GLY A 164 -5.14 -13.40 10.50
CA GLY A 164 -5.49 -14.08 11.73
C GLY A 164 -4.39 -15.09 11.99
#